data_AF-A0A2I0T0X6-F1
#
_entry.id   AF-A0A2I0T0X6-F1
#
_cell.length_a   1.000
_cell.length_b   1.000
_cell.length_c   1.000
_cell.angle_alpha   90.00
_cell.angle_beta   90.00
_cell.angle_gamma   90.00
#
_symmetry.space_group_name_H-M   'P 1'
#
loop_
_entity.id
_entity.type
_entity.pdbx_description
1 polymer ?
#
loop_
_entity_poly.entity_id
_entity_poly.type
_entity_poly.pdbx_seq_one_letter_code
_entity_poly.pdbx_strand_id
1 'polypeptide(L)'
;MGTASSLVSPAGGVGEVIEDTYGGGGGEACEIPVEVKPKARLLRGSLRRVGASRPGGLIGASFKSTASVQELECVAEYERLKKEYEIFRVSKNNEVASMVKKEAKLDRENKRLRAELQALQKTYQKILREKESALEAKYQAMERAATFEHDRDKVKRQFKYLS
;
A
#
# COMPACT_ATOMS: atom_id res chain seq x y z
N MET A 1 14.43 -47.46 29.44
CA MET A 1 15.13 -47.70 28.16
C MET A 1 14.66 -46.59 27.21
N GLY A 2 15.37 -45.49 27.02
CA GLY A 2 16.64 -45.38 26.27
C GLY A 2 16.35 -45.66 24.79
N THR A 3 16.31 -44.69 23.87
CA THR A 3 17.44 -43.86 23.45
C THR A 3 16.97 -42.59 22.69
N ALA A 4 17.80 -41.55 22.75
CA ALA A 4 17.66 -40.24 22.11
C ALA A 4 18.37 -40.17 20.75
N SER A 5 18.03 -39.17 19.93
CA SER A 5 18.94 -38.40 19.05
C SER A 5 18.15 -37.20 18.49
N SER A 6 18.44 -35.94 18.81
CA SER A 6 19.65 -35.12 18.61
C SER A 6 19.96 -34.82 17.15
N LEU A 7 19.58 -33.61 16.70
CA LEU A 7 20.35 -32.85 15.73
C LEU A 7 20.51 -31.43 16.25
N VAL A 8 21.59 -31.21 16.98
CA VAL A 8 22.21 -29.89 17.16
C VAL A 8 23.65 -30.01 16.69
N SER A 9 24.08 -29.02 15.90
CA SER A 9 25.42 -28.39 15.84
C SER A 9 25.94 -28.16 14.41
N PRO A 10 26.86 -27.21 14.16
CA PRO A 10 27.25 -26.04 14.98
C PRO A 10 27.34 -24.71 14.17
N ALA A 11 27.67 -23.67 14.93
CA ALA A 11 27.88 -22.26 14.60
C ALA A 11 28.75 -21.91 13.37
N GLY A 12 28.49 -20.71 12.83
CA GLY A 12 29.57 -19.73 12.61
C GLY A 12 29.65 -19.08 11.22
N GLY A 13 29.28 -17.79 11.15
CA GLY A 13 29.57 -16.88 10.04
C GLY A 13 28.56 -17.01 8.89
N VAL A 14 28.06 -15.97 8.24
CA VAL A 14 28.45 -14.56 8.11
C VAL A 14 27.15 -13.81 7.81
N GLY A 15 27.09 -12.54 8.17
CA GLY A 15 25.88 -11.72 8.09
C GLY A 15 25.15 -11.84 6.75
N GLU A 16 23.92 -12.32 6.81
CA GLU A 16 22.95 -12.09 5.75
C GLU A 16 22.39 -10.69 5.98
N VAL A 17 23.13 -9.72 5.44
CA VAL A 17 22.61 -8.42 5.06
C VAL A 17 21.35 -8.72 4.25
N ILE A 18 20.19 -8.32 4.75
CA ILE A 18 18.98 -8.29 3.93
C ILE A 18 19.31 -7.31 2.81
N GLU A 19 19.65 -7.86 1.66
CA GLU A 19 20.02 -7.15 0.46
C GLU A 19 18.81 -6.32 0.02
N ASP A 20 19.02 -5.01 -0.07
CA ASP A 20 18.04 -4.02 -0.50
C ASP A 20 17.94 -4.09 -2.03
N THR A 21 17.40 -5.19 -2.55
CA THR A 21 17.15 -5.35 -4.00
C THR A 21 15.79 -4.74 -4.34
N TYR A 22 15.69 -3.42 -4.26
CA TYR A 22 14.70 -2.65 -5.05
C TYR A 22 15.40 -2.04 -6.26
N GLY A 23 15.99 -2.92 -7.08
CA GLY A 23 16.64 -2.59 -8.33
C GLY A 23 15.83 -3.09 -9.51
N GLY A 24 15.07 -2.17 -10.13
CA GLY A 24 14.69 -2.17 -11.55
C GLY A 24 14.24 -3.49 -12.17
N GLY A 25 12.93 -3.70 -12.23
CA GLY A 25 12.35 -4.78 -13.03
C GLY A 25 10.94 -4.44 -13.51
N GLY A 26 10.83 -4.10 -14.79
CA GLY A 26 9.63 -4.30 -15.61
C GLY A 26 8.37 -3.58 -15.16
N GLY A 27 8.17 -2.35 -15.67
CA GLY A 27 6.81 -1.81 -15.77
C GLY A 27 5.98 -2.73 -16.66
N GLU A 28 5.13 -3.54 -16.04
CA GLU A 28 4.05 -4.23 -16.73
C GLU A 28 3.06 -3.14 -17.16
N ALA A 29 3.12 -2.78 -18.44
CA ALA A 29 2.16 -1.87 -19.03
C ALA A 29 0.79 -2.52 -18.91
N CYS A 30 -0.05 -2.01 -18.02
CA CYS A 30 -1.47 -2.33 -18.00
C CYS A 30 -2.05 -1.91 -19.37
N GLU A 31 -2.19 -2.88 -20.27
CA GLU A 31 -2.81 -2.69 -21.58
C GLU A 31 -4.29 -2.38 -21.35
N ILE A 32 -4.65 -1.10 -21.48
CA ILE A 32 -6.04 -0.65 -21.37
C ILE A 32 -6.76 -1.11 -22.65
N PRO A 33 -7.76 -2.01 -22.61
CA PRO A 33 -8.53 -2.33 -23.79
C PRO A 33 -9.31 -1.08 -24.23
N VAL A 34 -8.98 -0.58 -25.42
CA VAL A 34 -9.64 0.56 -26.05
C VAL A 34 -10.97 0.10 -26.64
N GLU A 35 -12.02 0.04 -25.82
CA GLU A 35 -13.40 -0.07 -26.33
C GLU A 35 -13.89 1.32 -26.76
N VAL A 36 -13.71 1.67 -28.03
CA VAL A 36 -14.53 2.69 -28.69
C VAL A 36 -15.47 2.03 -29.69
N LYS A 37 -16.74 1.87 -29.28
CA LYS A 37 -17.84 1.75 -30.24
C LYS A 37 -18.23 3.16 -30.70
N PRO A 38 -18.07 3.51 -31.99
CA PRO A 38 -18.59 4.77 -32.48
C PRO A 38 -20.11 4.74 -32.41
N LYS A 39 -20.71 5.62 -31.60
CA LYS A 39 -22.14 5.94 -31.71
C LYS A 39 -22.36 6.63 -33.05
N ALA A 40 -22.69 5.84 -34.07
CA ALA A 40 -23.17 6.35 -35.34
C ALA A 40 -24.45 7.17 -35.07
N ARG A 41 -24.30 8.49 -35.20
CA ARG A 41 -25.39 9.45 -35.14
C ARG A 41 -26.25 9.20 -36.37
N LEU A 42 -27.47 8.70 -36.16
CA LEU A 42 -28.54 8.73 -37.16
C LEU A 42 -28.70 10.18 -37.64
N LEU A 43 -28.28 10.46 -38.87
CA LEU A 43 -28.70 11.66 -39.56
C LEU A 43 -29.03 11.36 -41.01
N ARG A 44 -30.28 11.70 -41.31
CA ARG A 44 -30.77 12.27 -42.57
C ARG A 44 -30.80 11.33 -43.77
N GLY A 45 -32.00 10.78 -43.96
CA GLY A 45 -32.87 11.39 -44.97
C GLY A 45 -32.37 11.24 -46.40
N SER A 46 -32.58 10.03 -46.94
CA SER A 46 -32.72 9.82 -48.37
C SER A 46 -33.95 10.59 -48.86
N LEU A 47 -33.73 11.80 -49.37
CA LEU A 47 -34.66 12.53 -50.22
C LEU A 47 -33.92 13.72 -50.83
N ARG A 48 -33.42 13.53 -52.05
CA ARG A 48 -33.73 14.37 -53.23
C ARG A 48 -32.78 14.04 -54.39
N ARG A 49 -33.28 13.25 -55.34
CA ARG A 49 -33.15 13.59 -56.77
C ARG A 49 -34.56 13.60 -57.36
N VAL A 50 -35.21 14.75 -57.27
CA VAL A 50 -36.27 15.13 -58.21
C VAL A 50 -35.87 16.52 -58.69
N GLY A 51 -35.31 16.56 -59.90
CA GLY A 51 -35.23 17.79 -60.66
C GLY A 51 -36.61 18.08 -61.24
N ALA A 52 -37.07 19.31 -61.11
CA ALA A 52 -37.89 20.05 -62.07
C ALA A 52 -38.36 21.37 -61.44
N SER A 53 -38.08 22.50 -62.13
CA SER A 53 -38.90 23.74 -62.23
C SER A 53 -39.35 24.44 -60.93
N ARG A 54 -39.22 25.75 -60.69
CA ARG A 54 -39.12 26.98 -61.52
C ARG A 54 -38.97 28.20 -60.54
N PRO A 55 -38.83 29.45 -61.03
CA PRO A 55 -38.21 30.57 -60.33
C PRO A 55 -39.19 31.52 -59.62
N GLY A 56 -38.65 32.38 -58.74
CA GLY A 56 -39.32 33.49 -58.05
C GLY A 56 -38.94 33.47 -56.58
N GLY A 57 -38.46 34.52 -55.92
CA GLY A 57 -38.34 35.94 -56.18
C GLY A 57 -37.97 36.57 -54.82
N LEU A 58 -37.54 37.82 -54.82
CA LEU A 58 -37.22 38.66 -53.66
C LEU A 58 -35.89 38.42 -52.94
N ILE A 59 -34.89 39.17 -53.43
CA ILE A 59 -33.91 39.92 -52.64
C ILE A 59 -34.57 40.50 -51.36
N GLY A 60 -33.95 40.32 -50.19
CA GLY A 60 -34.19 41.23 -49.06
C GLY A 60 -34.18 40.66 -47.63
N ALA A 61 -33.11 39.98 -47.19
CA ALA A 61 -32.68 40.00 -45.78
C ALA A 61 -31.22 39.54 -45.66
N SER A 62 -30.46 40.29 -44.87
CA SER A 62 -29.01 40.20 -44.66
C SER A 62 -28.46 38.79 -44.40
N PHE A 63 -27.63 38.27 -45.31
CA PHE A 63 -26.73 37.12 -45.06
C PHE A 63 -25.48 37.49 -44.22
N LYS A 64 -25.35 38.75 -43.78
CA LYS A 64 -24.20 39.21 -42.97
C LYS A 64 -24.43 39.09 -41.45
N SER A 65 -25.65 38.76 -41.02
CA SER A 65 -26.05 38.81 -39.60
C SER A 65 -25.96 37.49 -38.86
N THR A 66 -25.78 36.35 -39.55
CA THR A 66 -25.62 35.03 -38.89
C THR A 66 -24.16 34.70 -38.60
N ALA A 67 -23.22 35.12 -39.45
CA ALA A 67 -21.78 34.88 -39.24
C ALA A 67 -21.24 35.61 -38.01
N SER A 68 -21.67 36.87 -37.79
CA SER A 68 -21.27 37.67 -36.63
C SER A 68 -21.90 37.19 -35.32
N VAL A 69 -23.11 36.63 -35.36
CA VAL A 69 -23.75 35.99 -34.19
C VAL A 69 -23.03 34.69 -33.84
N GLN A 70 -22.68 33.87 -34.83
CA GLN A 70 -21.91 32.64 -34.65
C GLN A 70 -20.51 32.91 -34.08
N GLU A 71 -19.87 34.00 -34.51
CA GLU A 71 -18.56 34.43 -34.02
C GLU A 71 -18.63 34.94 -32.57
N LEU A 72 -19.68 35.70 -32.23
CA LEU A 72 -19.91 36.16 -30.86
C LEU A 72 -20.20 35.00 -29.89
N GLU A 73 -21.00 34.03 -30.33
CA GLU A 73 -21.25 32.78 -29.58
C GLU A 73 -19.95 31.98 -29.40
N CYS A 74 -19.14 31.84 -30.46
CA CYS A 74 -17.85 31.15 -30.38
C CYS A 74 -16.89 31.80 -29.38
N VAL A 75 -16.82 33.14 -29.34
CA VAL A 75 -16.02 33.88 -28.36
C VAL A 75 -16.53 33.66 -26.93
N ALA A 76 -17.85 33.65 -26.72
CA ALA A 76 -18.44 33.39 -25.40
C ALA A 76 -18.20 31.94 -24.93
N GLU A 77 -18.31 30.96 -25.83
CA GLU A 77 -17.99 29.56 -25.58
C GLU A 77 -16.51 29.38 -25.20
N TYR A 78 -15.62 30.05 -25.95
CA TYR A 78 -14.18 30.01 -25.68
C TYR A 78 -13.83 30.59 -24.31
N GLU A 79 -14.39 31.75 -23.94
CA GLU A 79 -14.14 32.36 -22.63
C GLU A 79 -14.73 31.52 -21.48
N ARG A 80 -15.86 30.84 -21.70
CA ARG A 80 -16.40 29.89 -20.71
C ARG A 80 -15.49 28.69 -20.54
N LEU A 81 -15.07 28.07 -21.64
CA LEU A 81 -14.17 26.92 -21.64
C LEU A 81 -12.83 27.27 -20.96
N LYS A 82 -12.30 28.47 -21.21
CA LYS A 82 -11.08 28.97 -20.57
C LYS A 82 -11.24 29.08 -19.05
N LYS A 83 -12.37 29.59 -18.57
CA LYS A 83 -12.68 29.66 -17.12
C LYS A 83 -12.83 28.27 -16.50
N GLU A 84 -13.54 27.37 -17.17
CA GLU A 84 -13.71 25.98 -16.72
C GLU A 84 -12.36 25.25 -16.65
N TYR A 85 -11.51 25.41 -17.67
CA TYR A 85 -10.16 24.87 -17.69
C TYR A 85 -9.32 25.40 -16.52
N GLU A 86 -9.38 26.71 -16.25
CA GLU A 86 -8.61 27.31 -15.18
C GLU A 86 -9.05 26.80 -13.80
N ILE A 87 -10.37 26.69 -13.56
CA ILE A 87 -10.92 26.08 -12.34
C ILE A 87 -10.46 24.62 -12.22
N PHE A 88 -10.58 23.85 -13.30
CA PHE A 88 -10.15 22.45 -13.31
C PHE A 88 -8.65 22.31 -12.99
N ARG A 89 -7.82 23.13 -13.62
CA ARG A 89 -6.35 23.14 -13.44
C ARG A 89 -5.98 23.44 -11.99
N VAL A 90 -6.57 24.48 -11.39
CA VAL A 90 -6.33 24.83 -9.98
C VAL A 90 -6.85 23.74 -9.04
N SER A 91 -8.06 23.23 -9.30
CA SER A 91 -8.66 22.15 -8.51
C SER A 91 -7.78 20.89 -8.51
N LYS A 92 -7.31 20.46 -9.68
CA LYS A 92 -6.41 19.31 -9.79
C LYS A 92 -5.07 19.53 -9.13
N ASN A 93 -4.47 20.72 -9.26
CA ASN A 93 -3.24 21.03 -8.53
C ASN A 93 -3.45 20.96 -7.02
N ASN A 94 -4.58 21.44 -6.50
CA ASN A 94 -4.91 21.35 -5.08
C ASN A 94 -5.11 19.90 -4.62
N GLU A 95 -5.78 19.09 -5.43
CA GLU A 95 -5.95 17.65 -5.18
C GLU A 95 -4.61 16.93 -5.10
N VAL A 96 -3.72 17.14 -6.08
CA VAL A 96 -2.36 16.57 -6.11
C VAL A 96 -1.57 17.01 -4.87
N ALA A 97 -1.58 18.31 -4.54
CA ALA A 97 -0.89 18.81 -3.36
C ALA A 97 -1.44 18.22 -2.05
N SER A 98 -2.75 17.98 -1.97
CA SER A 98 -3.38 17.31 -0.83
C SER A 98 -2.95 15.85 -0.72
N MET A 99 -2.91 15.13 -1.84
CA MET A 99 -2.49 13.73 -1.90
C MET A 99 -1.02 13.57 -1.49
N VAL A 100 -0.11 14.39 -2.02
CA VAL A 100 1.32 14.39 -1.63
C VAL A 100 1.50 14.62 -0.13
N LYS A 101 0.72 15.55 0.46
CA LYS A 101 0.76 15.78 1.92
C LYS A 101 0.27 14.57 2.72
N LYS A 102 -0.77 13.87 2.24
CA LYS A 102 -1.29 12.65 2.88
C LYS A 102 -0.30 11.50 2.76
N GLU A 103 0.27 11.29 1.58
CA GLU A 103 1.30 10.29 1.32
C GLU A 103 2.50 10.48 2.26
N ALA A 104 3.04 11.70 2.36
CA ALA A 104 4.13 11.98 3.28
C ALA A 104 3.78 11.72 4.75
N LYS A 105 2.51 11.91 5.16
CA LYS A 105 2.06 11.58 6.53
C LYS A 105 2.04 10.07 6.74
N LEU A 106 1.45 9.33 5.80
CA LEU A 106 1.39 7.87 5.84
C LEU A 106 2.79 7.25 5.83
N ASP A 107 3.72 7.79 5.04
CA ASP A 107 5.11 7.30 5.01
C ASP A 107 5.82 7.46 6.35
N ARG A 108 5.65 8.61 7.03
CA ARG A 108 6.24 8.84 8.35
C ARG A 108 5.64 7.88 9.37
N GLU A 109 4.33 7.71 9.35
CA GLU A 109 3.65 6.79 10.26
C GLU A 109 4.04 5.34 9.99
N ASN A 110 4.15 4.92 8.73
CA ASN A 110 4.59 3.58 8.37
C ASN A 110 6.02 3.32 8.87
N LYS A 111 6.93 4.28 8.71
CA LYS A 111 8.31 4.20 9.26
C LYS A 111 8.31 4.09 10.78
N ARG A 112 7.49 4.90 11.47
CA ARG A 112 7.33 4.82 12.94
C ARG A 112 6.83 3.45 13.38
N LEU A 113 5.76 2.95 12.76
CA LEU A 113 5.17 1.66 13.07
C LEU A 113 6.14 0.50 12.81
N ARG A 114 6.94 0.55 11.74
CA ARG A 114 8.00 -0.43 11.49
C ARG A 114 9.07 -0.42 12.59
N ALA A 115 9.48 0.77 13.05
CA ALA A 115 10.45 0.90 14.14
C ALA A 115 9.87 0.37 15.47
N GLU A 116 8.61 0.66 15.77
CA GLU A 116 7.91 0.14 16.96
C GLU A 116 7.78 -1.39 16.92
N LEU A 117 7.42 -1.95 15.75
CA LEU A 117 7.35 -3.39 15.57
C LEU A 117 8.73 -4.04 15.82
N GLN A 118 9.80 -3.46 15.29
CA GLN A 118 11.15 -3.96 15.51
C GLN A 118 11.56 -3.88 16.99
N ALA A 119 11.23 -2.79 17.67
CA ALA A 119 11.50 -2.64 19.10
C ALA A 119 10.73 -3.70 19.91
N LEU A 120 9.45 -3.92 19.59
CA LEU A 120 8.62 -4.92 20.24
C LEU A 120 9.11 -6.35 20.01
N GLN A 121 9.55 -6.68 18.79
CA GLN A 121 10.16 -7.98 18.50
C GLN A 121 11.43 -8.21 19.32
N LYS A 122 12.28 -7.18 19.46
CA LYS A 122 13.50 -7.26 20.28
C LYS A 122 13.18 -7.48 21.76
N THR A 123 12.19 -6.77 22.31
CA THR A 123 11.80 -6.92 23.71
C THR A 123 11.14 -8.27 23.97
N TYR A 124 10.28 -8.75 23.07
CA TYR A 124 9.69 -10.08 23.14
C TYR A 124 10.75 -11.17 23.20
N GLN A 125 11.74 -11.12 22.29
CA GLN A 125 12.84 -12.09 22.28
C GLN A 125 13.71 -12.02 23.55
N LYS A 126 13.90 -10.83 24.11
CA LYS A 126 14.62 -10.66 25.38
C LYS A 126 13.87 -11.34 26.53
N ILE A 127 12.57 -11.09 26.65
CA ILE A 127 11.72 -11.67 27.71
C ILE A 127 11.65 -13.20 27.57
N LEU A 128 11.56 -13.73 26.35
CA LEU A 128 11.59 -15.17 26.11
C LEU A 128 12.86 -15.81 26.68
N ARG A 129 14.03 -15.25 26.34
CA ARG A 129 15.32 -15.74 26.85
C ARG A 129 15.43 -15.63 28.37
N GLU A 130 14.97 -14.52 28.95
CA GLU A 130 14.96 -14.34 30.40
C GLU A 130 14.05 -15.36 31.11
N LYS A 131 12.88 -15.65 30.53
CA LYS A 131 11.95 -16.66 31.03
C LYS A 131 12.58 -18.07 30.99
N GLU A 132 13.22 -18.43 29.89
CA GLU A 132 13.91 -19.72 29.73
C GLU A 132 15.04 -19.86 30.76
N SER A 133 15.89 -18.85 30.88
CA SER A 133 16.98 -18.82 31.87
C SER A 133 16.47 -18.92 33.31
N ALA A 134 15.39 -18.20 33.66
CA ALA A 134 14.77 -18.28 34.98
C ALA A 134 14.21 -19.68 35.27
N LEU A 135 13.64 -20.34 34.26
CA LEU A 135 13.12 -21.68 34.39
C LEU A 135 14.25 -22.70 34.63
N GLU A 136 15.34 -22.61 33.89
CA GLU A 136 16.54 -23.44 34.10
C GLU A 136 17.14 -23.24 35.49
N ALA A 137 17.30 -21.98 35.93
CA ALA A 137 17.79 -21.66 37.26
C ALA A 137 16.92 -22.25 38.37
N LYS A 138 15.58 -22.24 38.18
CA LYS A 138 14.64 -22.87 39.10
C LYS A 138 14.86 -24.39 39.17
N TYR A 139 15.01 -25.06 38.03
CA TYR A 139 15.26 -26.50 38.01
C TYR A 139 16.57 -26.85 38.72
N GLN A 140 17.66 -26.12 38.44
CA GLN A 140 18.94 -26.31 39.13
C GLN A 140 18.86 -26.06 40.64
N ALA A 141 18.04 -25.08 41.08
CA ALA A 141 17.82 -24.83 42.50
C ALA A 141 17.05 -25.97 43.17
N MET A 142 16.04 -26.54 42.49
CA MET A 142 15.29 -27.69 43.00
C MET A 142 16.16 -28.94 43.11
N GLU A 143 17.01 -29.21 42.12
CA GLU A 143 17.97 -30.33 42.18
C GLU A 143 18.93 -30.17 43.37
N ARG A 144 19.49 -28.97 43.56
CA ARG A 144 20.33 -28.67 44.74
C ARG A 144 19.56 -28.87 46.05
N ALA A 145 18.32 -28.38 46.14
CA ALA A 145 17.50 -28.57 47.35
C ALA A 145 17.26 -30.06 47.66
N ALA A 146 16.94 -30.87 46.64
CA ALA A 146 16.75 -32.31 46.82
C ALA A 146 18.02 -33.01 47.33
N THR A 147 19.21 -32.60 46.86
CA THR A 147 20.48 -33.13 47.39
C THR A 147 20.68 -32.77 48.86
N PHE A 148 20.40 -31.53 49.26
CA PHE A 148 20.49 -31.10 50.65
C PHE A 148 19.51 -31.85 51.56
N GLU A 149 18.28 -32.10 51.11
CA GLU A 149 17.31 -32.89 51.87
C GLU A 149 17.79 -34.33 52.08
N HIS A 150 18.30 -34.95 51.03
CA HIS A 150 18.83 -36.31 51.11
C HIS A 150 20.01 -36.41 52.08
N ASP A 151 20.94 -35.45 52.05
CA ASP A 151 22.08 -35.42 52.97
C ASP A 151 21.66 -35.13 54.41
N ARG A 152 20.72 -34.20 54.63
CA ARG A 152 20.07 -33.98 55.93
C ARG A 152 19.49 -35.29 56.49
N ASP A 153 18.81 -36.07 55.66
CA ASP A 153 18.18 -37.31 56.08
C ASP A 153 19.19 -38.43 56.36
N LYS A 154 20.35 -38.44 55.70
CA LYS A 154 21.48 -39.30 56.10
C LYS A 154 21.99 -38.92 57.48
N VAL A 155 22.25 -37.63 57.72
CA VAL A 155 22.78 -37.14 58.99
C VAL A 155 21.81 -37.47 60.14
N LYS A 156 20.51 -37.20 59.97
CA LYS A 156 19.48 -37.55 60.96
C LYS A 156 19.47 -39.05 61.29
N ARG A 157 19.61 -39.92 60.29
CA ARG A 157 19.69 -41.37 60.50
C ARG A 157 20.94 -41.76 61.29
N GLN A 158 22.10 -41.18 60.96
CA GLN A 158 23.36 -41.45 61.70
C GLN A 158 23.22 -41.11 63.19
N PHE A 159 22.66 -39.94 63.52
CA PHE A 159 22.43 -39.56 64.92
C PHE A 159 21.46 -40.51 65.64
N LYS A 160 20.44 -41.03 64.95
CA LYS A 160 19.48 -41.97 65.55
C LYS A 160 20.07 -43.35 65.90
N TYR A 161 21.15 -43.77 65.23
CA TYR A 161 21.85 -45.02 65.58
C TYR A 161 22.87 -44.84 66.71
N LEU A 162 23.23 -43.59 67.03
CA LEU A 162 24.26 -43.25 68.02
C LEU A 162 23.67 -42.75 69.36
N SER A 163 22.34 -42.59 69.46
CA SER A 163 21.61 -42.26 70.69
C SER A 163 20.86 -43.48 71.23
#